data_AF-A0A7C1ZJ36-F1
#
_entry.id   AF-A0A7C1ZJ36-F1
#
_cell.length_a   1.000
_cell.length_b   1.000
_cell.length_c   1.000
_cell.angle_alpha   90.00
_cell.angle_beta   90.00
_cell.angle_gamma   90.00
#
_symmetry.space_group_name_H-M   'P 1'
#
loop_
_entity.id
_entity.type
_entity.pdbx_description
1 polymer ?
#
loop_
_entity_poly.entity_id
_entity_poly.type
_entity_poly.pdbx_seq_one_letter_code
_entity_poly.pdbx_strand_id
1 'polypeptide(L)'
;MKKRVWMLLSLALLTFSQTTWAATVVKANFDAGWPFWDGIDNFKFTGNFVGEDLNDDGLLSFGEFSVFYAKSDHYEYTLSDLFDTGDIVISTQSWLDNGISSAYIIWEPAGDVRQSISTDLKGEVQFTSFEVSPVPIPSAALLFAPALLGFMGLRRKAKQAG
;
A
#
# COMPACT_ATOMS: atom_id res chain seq x y z
N MET A 1 -31.70 -24.45 20.68
CA MET A 1 -31.13 -23.09 20.74
C MET A 1 -29.59 -23.08 20.88
N LYS A 2 -28.99 -23.82 21.82
CA LYS A 2 -27.52 -23.83 22.06
C LYS A 2 -26.64 -24.13 20.82
N LYS A 3 -27.04 -25.04 19.92
CA LYS A 3 -26.24 -25.38 18.71
C LYS A 3 -26.15 -24.23 17.70
N ARG A 4 -27.22 -23.45 17.50
CA ARG A 4 -27.23 -22.31 16.57
C ARG A 4 -26.37 -21.15 17.07
N VAL A 5 -26.40 -20.88 18.38
CA VAL A 5 -25.55 -19.86 19.02
C VAL A 5 -24.07 -20.24 18.92
N TRP A 6 -23.73 -21.51 19.15
CA TRP A 6 -22.35 -21.98 18.97
C TRP A 6 -21.88 -21.90 17.52
N MET A 7 -22.73 -22.25 16.56
CA MET A 7 -22.42 -22.17 15.13
C MET A 7 -22.17 -20.73 14.69
N LEU A 8 -23.00 -19.78 15.14
CA LEU A 8 -22.84 -18.35 14.88
C LEU A 8 -21.58 -17.78 15.54
N LEU A 9 -21.24 -18.23 16.76
CA LEU A 9 -20.01 -17.80 17.44
C LEU A 9 -18.77 -18.34 16.72
N SER A 10 -18.77 -19.61 16.28
CA SER A 10 -17.67 -20.17 15.48
C SER A 10 -17.57 -19.50 14.11
N LEU A 11 -18.69 -19.12 13.50
CA LEU A 11 -18.68 -18.39 12.24
C LEU A 11 -18.14 -16.97 12.43
N ALA A 12 -18.48 -16.30 13.53
CA ALA A 12 -17.93 -15.00 13.91
C ALA A 12 -16.42 -15.06 14.22
N LEU A 13 -15.95 -16.13 14.89
CA LEU A 13 -14.52 -16.35 15.13
C LEU A 13 -13.76 -16.69 13.83
N LEU A 14 -14.40 -17.39 12.89
CA LEU A 14 -13.82 -17.69 11.58
C LEU A 14 -13.75 -16.44 10.68
N THR A 15 -14.70 -15.51 10.82
CA THR A 15 -14.63 -14.19 10.14
C THR A 15 -13.60 -13.26 10.78
N PHE A 16 -13.35 -13.37 12.09
CA PHE A 16 -12.26 -12.64 12.75
C PHE A 16 -10.86 -13.25 12.49
N SER A 17 -10.79 -14.50 12.06
CA SER A 17 -9.52 -15.17 11.72
C SER A 17 -9.12 -15.01 10.25
N GLN A 18 -9.85 -14.22 9.45
CA GLN A 18 -9.38 -13.83 8.13
C GLN A 18 -8.26 -12.80 8.31
N THR A 19 -7.07 -13.35 8.52
CA THR A 19 -5.80 -12.87 7.99
C THR A 19 -5.60 -11.37 8.04
N THR A 20 -5.16 -10.87 9.20
CA THR A 20 -4.27 -9.71 9.19
C THR A 20 -2.92 -10.22 8.68
N TRP A 21 -2.74 -10.21 7.36
CA TRP A 21 -1.40 -10.31 6.81
C TRP A 21 -0.60 -9.12 7.34
N ALA A 22 0.68 -9.36 7.60
CA ALA A 22 1.59 -8.27 7.91
C ALA A 22 1.60 -7.35 6.69
N ALA A 23 1.08 -6.12 6.82
CA ALA A 23 1.17 -5.16 5.74
C ALA A 23 2.64 -4.98 5.35
N THR A 24 2.92 -4.95 4.05
CA THR A 24 4.27 -4.71 3.57
C THR A 24 4.46 -3.20 3.45
N VAL A 25 5.36 -2.62 4.24
CA VAL A 25 5.71 -1.20 4.14
C VAL A 25 6.75 -1.02 3.04
N VAL A 26 6.47 -0.11 2.14
CA VAL A 26 7.38 0.34 1.09
C VAL A 26 7.81 1.77 1.36
N LYS A 27 9.11 2.02 1.28
CA LYS A 27 9.68 3.37 1.28
C LYS A 27 10.57 3.51 0.06
N ALA A 28 10.33 4.53 -0.73
CA ALA A 28 11.11 4.74 -1.93
C ALA A 28 11.39 6.22 -2.17
N ASN A 29 12.55 6.45 -2.79
CA ASN A 29 12.90 7.71 -3.42
C ASN A 29 12.87 7.48 -4.92
N PHE A 30 12.41 8.48 -5.66
CA PHE A 30 12.31 8.41 -7.11
C PHE A 30 12.71 9.72 -7.76
N ASP A 31 13.23 9.59 -8.96
CA ASP A 31 13.37 10.68 -9.90
C ASP A 31 12.30 10.51 -10.98
N ALA A 32 11.61 11.58 -11.34
CA ALA A 32 10.55 11.57 -12.36
C ALA A 32 10.70 12.78 -13.26
N GLY A 33 10.80 12.62 -14.58
CA GLY A 33 10.95 13.81 -15.42
C GLY A 33 11.23 13.55 -16.88
N TRP A 34 11.22 14.61 -17.69
CA TRP A 34 11.42 14.51 -19.13
C TRP A 34 12.89 14.79 -19.49
N PRO A 35 13.58 13.89 -20.19
CA PRO A 35 14.99 14.11 -20.52
C PRO A 35 15.16 15.12 -21.68
N PHE A 36 14.13 15.35 -22.51
CA PHE A 36 14.19 16.29 -23.64
C PHE A 36 12.81 16.87 -23.97
N TRP A 37 12.44 17.99 -23.36
CA TRP A 37 11.32 18.81 -23.83
C TRP A 37 11.84 20.23 -24.11
N ASP A 38 11.72 20.68 -25.36
CA ASP A 38 11.88 22.10 -25.77
C ASP A 38 13.28 22.76 -25.59
N GLY A 39 14.31 22.04 -25.12
CA GLY A 39 15.64 22.67 -24.94
C GLY A 39 15.67 23.76 -23.86
N ILE A 40 14.64 23.79 -23.02
CA ILE A 40 14.57 24.48 -21.74
C ILE A 40 14.74 23.38 -20.68
N ASP A 41 15.45 23.71 -19.60
CA ASP A 41 15.95 22.78 -18.57
C ASP A 41 15.04 21.58 -18.27
N ASN A 42 15.68 20.42 -18.20
CA ASN A 42 15.07 19.10 -17.96
C ASN A 42 14.09 19.18 -16.79
N PHE A 43 12.80 19.09 -17.07
CA PHE A 43 11.77 19.06 -16.05
C PHE A 43 11.93 17.77 -15.23
N LYS A 44 12.63 17.87 -14.10
CA LYS A 44 12.94 16.78 -13.19
C LYS A 44 12.31 17.04 -11.83
N PHE A 45 11.49 16.11 -11.40
CA PHE A 45 11.11 15.94 -10.02
C PHE A 45 12.01 14.95 -9.33
N THR A 46 12.25 15.24 -8.06
CA THR A 46 12.76 14.27 -7.10
C THR A 46 11.71 14.12 -6.03
N GLY A 47 11.45 12.90 -5.59
CA GLY A 47 10.39 12.64 -4.65
C GLY A 47 10.63 11.41 -3.80
N ASN A 48 9.76 11.24 -2.83
CA ASN A 48 9.74 10.10 -1.96
C ASN A 48 8.30 9.74 -1.60
N PHE A 49 8.09 8.47 -1.28
CA PHE A 49 6.82 8.02 -0.72
C PHE A 49 7.01 6.95 0.33
N VAL A 50 5.97 6.80 1.14
CA VAL A 50 5.77 5.68 2.04
C VAL A 50 4.36 5.15 1.79
N GLY A 51 4.24 3.84 1.63
CA GLY A 51 2.96 3.18 1.50
C GLY A 51 2.96 1.79 2.12
N GLU A 52 1.77 1.24 2.32
CA GLU A 52 1.56 -0.07 2.92
C GLU A 52 0.67 -0.91 2.00
N ASP A 53 1.16 -2.07 1.55
CA ASP A 53 0.32 -3.06 0.88
C ASP A 53 -0.65 -3.65 1.93
N LEU A 54 -1.87 -3.11 1.96
CA LEU A 54 -2.87 -3.40 2.98
C LEU A 54 -3.69 -4.64 2.63
N ASN A 55 -3.70 -5.02 1.36
CA ASN A 55 -4.49 -6.14 0.84
C ASN A 55 -3.63 -7.38 0.50
N ASP A 56 -2.30 -7.28 0.61
CA ASP A 56 -1.29 -8.31 0.34
C ASP A 56 -1.36 -8.84 -1.11
N ASP A 57 -1.58 -7.94 -2.08
CA ASP A 57 -1.63 -8.27 -3.51
C ASP A 57 -0.28 -8.07 -4.23
N GLY A 58 0.73 -7.55 -3.54
CA GLY A 58 2.06 -7.30 -4.06
C GLY A 58 2.17 -6.04 -4.93
N LEU A 59 1.11 -5.23 -4.98
CA LEU A 59 1.06 -3.91 -5.58
C LEU A 59 0.99 -2.86 -4.48
N LEU A 60 1.53 -1.68 -4.77
CA LEU A 60 1.27 -0.48 -3.99
C LEU A 60 0.42 0.45 -4.84
N SER A 61 -0.86 0.49 -4.52
CA SER A 61 -1.88 1.27 -5.23
C SER A 61 -1.99 2.69 -4.66
N PHE A 62 -2.60 3.64 -5.38
CA PHE A 62 -2.74 5.03 -4.93
C PHE A 62 -3.31 5.17 -3.50
N GLY A 63 -4.35 4.40 -3.18
CA GLY A 63 -5.01 4.43 -1.87
C GLY A 63 -4.16 3.91 -0.71
N GLU A 64 -2.98 3.35 -0.99
CA GLU A 64 -2.08 2.73 -0.02
C GLU A 64 -0.90 3.63 0.36
N PHE A 65 -0.81 4.81 -0.22
CA PHE A 65 0.19 5.81 0.13
C PHE A 65 -0.19 6.51 1.44
N SER A 66 0.72 6.53 2.40
CA SER A 66 0.61 7.30 3.64
C SER A 66 1.42 8.60 3.59
N VAL A 67 2.47 8.62 2.76
CA VAL A 67 3.30 9.78 2.48
C VAL A 67 3.60 9.82 1.00
N PHE A 68 3.46 10.99 0.40
CA PHE A 68 3.98 11.28 -0.93
C PHE A 68 4.53 12.71 -0.91
N TYR A 69 5.71 12.87 -1.50
CA TYR A 69 6.33 14.16 -1.73
C TYR A 69 7.07 14.13 -3.07
N ALA A 70 6.90 15.15 -3.89
CA ALA A 70 7.67 15.34 -5.11
C ALA A 70 7.97 16.83 -5.29
N LYS A 71 9.19 17.18 -5.68
CA LYS A 71 9.60 18.57 -5.90
C LYS A 71 10.40 18.74 -7.17
N SER A 72 10.21 19.88 -7.81
CA SER A 72 11.04 20.44 -8.87
C SER A 72 11.57 21.80 -8.41
N ASP A 73 12.26 22.53 -9.28
CA ASP A 73 12.73 23.89 -8.99
C ASP A 73 11.60 24.92 -8.79
N HIS A 74 10.38 24.61 -9.25
CA HIS A 74 9.27 25.56 -9.28
C HIS A 74 8.05 25.12 -8.46
N TYR A 75 7.91 23.81 -8.22
CA TYR A 75 6.71 23.23 -7.63
C TYR A 75 7.06 22.12 -6.66
N GLU A 76 6.26 22.03 -5.60
CA GLU A 76 6.26 20.92 -4.65
C GLU A 76 4.85 20.34 -4.58
N TYR A 77 4.78 19.01 -4.49
CA TYR A 77 3.55 18.24 -4.43
C TYR A 77 3.62 17.28 -3.26
N THR A 78 2.49 17.11 -2.60
CA THR A 78 2.30 16.21 -1.47
C THR A 78 1.19 15.22 -1.78
N LEU A 79 0.93 14.31 -0.85
CA LEU A 79 -0.16 13.34 -0.99
C LEU A 79 -1.53 14.00 -1.22
N SER A 80 -1.78 15.21 -0.68
CA SER A 80 -3.06 15.89 -0.88
C SER A 80 -3.26 16.45 -2.29
N ASP A 81 -2.17 16.63 -3.04
CA ASP A 81 -2.20 17.17 -4.41
C ASP A 81 -2.37 16.06 -5.45
N LEU A 82 -2.19 14.81 -5.04
CA LEU A 82 -2.20 13.63 -5.88
C LEU A 82 -3.63 13.12 -6.06
N PHE A 83 -4.00 12.82 -7.30
CA PHE A 83 -5.32 12.26 -7.64
C PHE A 83 -5.27 10.77 -7.87
N ASP A 84 -4.18 10.32 -8.45
CA ASP A 84 -3.96 8.92 -8.79
C ASP A 84 -2.49 8.69 -9.15
N THR A 85 -2.07 7.45 -8.97
CA THR A 85 -0.75 6.92 -9.34
C THR A 85 -0.95 5.60 -10.04
N GLY A 86 -0.13 5.31 -11.04
CA GLY A 86 0.05 3.93 -11.46
C GLY A 86 0.44 3.07 -10.28
N ASP A 87 -0.09 1.85 -10.23
CA ASP A 87 0.24 0.89 -9.18
C ASP A 87 1.72 0.54 -9.27
N ILE A 88 2.36 0.25 -8.15
CA ILE A 88 3.78 -0.13 -8.13
C ILE A 88 3.89 -1.61 -7.81
N VAL A 89 4.47 -2.39 -8.72
CA VAL A 89 4.81 -3.78 -8.42
C VAL A 89 5.99 -3.80 -7.45
N ILE A 90 5.73 -4.21 -6.21
CA ILE A 90 6.73 -4.19 -5.12
C ILE A 90 7.92 -5.10 -5.44
N SER A 91 7.65 -6.27 -6.02
CA SER A 91 8.67 -7.28 -6.30
C SER A 91 9.65 -6.91 -7.42
N THR A 92 9.18 -6.17 -8.43
CA THR A 92 10.00 -5.77 -9.58
C THR A 92 10.40 -4.30 -9.53
N GLN A 93 9.87 -3.55 -8.56
CA GLN A 93 10.11 -2.11 -8.42
C GLN A 93 9.79 -1.39 -9.73
N SER A 94 8.62 -1.68 -10.29
CA SER A 94 8.14 -1.09 -11.54
C SER A 94 6.78 -0.43 -11.33
N TRP A 95 6.56 0.70 -12.01
CA TRP A 95 5.25 1.32 -12.09
C TRP A 95 4.45 0.63 -13.20
N LEU A 96 3.23 0.24 -12.88
CA LEU A 96 2.26 -0.33 -13.81
C LEU A 96 1.45 0.75 -14.50
N ASP A 97 1.18 0.48 -15.77
CA ASP A 97 0.29 1.30 -16.58
C ASP A 97 -1.11 1.29 -16.00
N ASN A 98 -1.65 2.47 -15.72
CA ASN A 98 -3.01 2.64 -15.22
C ASN A 98 -3.96 3.06 -16.37
N GLY A 99 -3.70 2.55 -17.59
CA GLY A 99 -4.46 2.91 -18.78
C GLY A 99 -3.89 2.44 -20.13
N ILE A 100 -4.11 3.25 -21.18
CA ILE A 100 -4.03 2.82 -22.60
C ILE A 100 -2.58 2.57 -23.08
N SER A 101 -1.54 3.02 -22.37
CA SER A 101 -0.14 2.68 -22.72
C SER A 101 0.96 3.11 -21.74
N SER A 102 0.65 3.73 -20.59
CA SER A 102 1.70 4.27 -19.70
C SER A 102 1.26 4.36 -18.25
N ALA A 103 2.19 4.15 -17.31
CA ALA A 103 1.98 4.49 -15.91
C ALA A 103 2.04 6.01 -15.75
N TYR A 104 1.36 6.52 -14.73
CA TYR A 104 1.29 7.96 -14.49
C TYR A 104 1.41 8.33 -13.02
N ILE A 105 1.86 9.55 -12.78
CA ILE A 105 1.63 10.28 -11.53
C ILE A 105 0.77 11.48 -11.91
N ILE A 106 -0.41 11.67 -11.31
CA ILE A 106 -1.35 12.76 -11.65
C ILE A 106 -1.59 13.66 -10.45
N TRP A 107 -1.42 14.96 -10.63
CA TRP A 107 -1.63 15.97 -9.59
C TRP A 107 -2.25 17.26 -10.16
N GLU A 108 -2.68 18.17 -9.28
CA GLU A 108 -3.07 19.54 -9.65
C GLU A 108 -2.03 20.56 -9.14
N PRO A 109 -1.29 21.26 -10.02
CA PRO A 109 -0.68 22.54 -9.67
C PRO A 109 -1.74 23.55 -9.24
N ALA A 110 -1.36 24.45 -8.33
CA ALA A 110 -2.20 25.54 -7.85
C ALA A 110 -2.77 26.38 -9.00
N GLY A 111 -3.99 26.06 -9.48
CA GLY A 111 -4.66 26.80 -10.56
C GLY A 111 -5.40 25.96 -11.63
N ASP A 112 -6.05 24.85 -11.26
CA ASP A 112 -7.03 24.09 -12.07
C ASP A 112 -6.50 23.21 -13.22
N VAL A 113 -5.20 23.21 -13.55
CA VAL A 113 -4.69 22.38 -14.66
C VAL A 113 -4.14 21.06 -14.15
N ARG A 114 -4.87 19.95 -14.36
CA ARG A 114 -4.34 18.60 -14.09
C ARG A 114 -3.08 18.34 -14.90
N GLN A 115 -2.00 18.01 -14.21
CA GLN A 115 -0.72 17.62 -14.79
C GLN A 115 -0.46 16.14 -14.55
N SER A 116 0.30 15.53 -15.45
CA SER A 116 0.71 14.15 -15.33
C SER A 116 2.11 13.92 -15.90
N ILE A 117 2.84 12.95 -15.35
CA ILE A 117 4.04 12.39 -15.97
C ILE A 117 3.75 10.96 -16.36
N SER A 118 3.91 10.65 -17.65
CA SER A 118 3.91 9.29 -18.19
C SER A 118 5.25 8.62 -17.93
N THR A 119 5.27 7.33 -17.59
CA THR A 119 6.50 6.53 -17.38
C THR A 119 7.05 5.86 -18.63
N ASP A 120 6.25 5.70 -19.69
CA ASP A 120 6.64 4.84 -20.82
C ASP A 120 7.24 5.60 -22.03
N LEU A 121 7.07 6.92 -22.14
CA LEU A 121 7.62 7.68 -23.27
C LEU A 121 8.04 9.10 -22.87
N LYS A 122 9.35 9.29 -22.75
CA LYS A 122 10.03 10.59 -22.56
C LYS A 122 9.72 11.31 -21.24
N GLY A 123 9.03 10.67 -20.31
CA GLY A 123 9.11 10.94 -18.88
C GLY A 123 9.67 9.68 -18.23
N GLU A 124 10.85 9.74 -17.62
CA GLU A 124 11.44 8.58 -16.94
C GLU A 124 11.11 8.70 -15.46
N VAL A 125 10.45 7.68 -14.91
CA VAL A 125 10.35 7.47 -13.46
C VAL A 125 11.30 6.35 -13.10
N GLN A 126 12.28 6.66 -12.27
CA GLN A 126 13.25 5.70 -11.76
C GLN A 126 13.29 5.77 -10.25
N PHE A 127 13.22 4.60 -9.59
CA PHE A 127 13.53 4.52 -8.18
C PHE A 127 15.05 4.69 -7.96
N THR A 128 15.42 5.68 -7.15
CA THR A 128 16.81 5.88 -6.70
C THR A 128 17.10 5.10 -5.42
N SER A 129 16.05 4.73 -4.68
CA SER A 129 16.09 3.74 -3.61
C SER A 129 14.71 3.11 -3.42
N PHE A 130 14.68 1.83 -3.04
CA PHE A 130 13.43 1.12 -2.77
C PHE A 130 13.64 0.13 -1.61
N GLU A 131 13.07 0.46 -0.46
CA GLU A 131 13.12 -0.36 0.76
C GLU A 131 11.75 -1.02 0.99
N VAL A 132 11.78 -2.33 1.21
CA VAL A 132 10.60 -3.13 1.53
C VAL A 132 10.80 -3.74 2.90
N SER A 133 9.86 -3.49 3.82
CA SER A 133 9.92 -3.99 5.19
C SER A 133 8.56 -4.60 5.59
N PRO A 134 8.51 -5.89 5.96
CA PRO A 134 7.28 -6.47 6.47
C PRO A 134 6.97 -5.91 7.86
N VAL A 135 5.74 -5.44 8.10
CA VAL A 135 5.32 -5.02 9.45
C VAL A 135 5.21 -6.26 10.34
N PRO A 136 5.85 -6.30 11.52
CA PRO A 136 5.68 -7.43 12.42
C PRO A 136 4.21 -7.64 12.78
N ILE A 137 3.73 -8.89 12.64
CA ILE A 137 2.36 -9.26 13.00
C ILE A 137 2.07 -8.75 14.42
N PRO A 138 0.94 -8.05 14.66
CA PRO A 138 0.64 -7.50 15.97
C PRO A 138 0.75 -8.57 17.05
N SER A 139 1.51 -8.30 18.12
CA SER A 139 1.69 -9.23 19.26
C SER A 139 0.37 -9.73 19.84
N ALA A 140 -0.71 -8.97 19.65
CA ALA A 140 -2.08 -9.40 19.91
C ALA A 140 -2.40 -10.79 19.33
N ALA A 141 -2.05 -11.08 18.07
CA ALA A 141 -2.29 -12.39 17.46
C ALA A 141 -1.59 -13.51 18.24
N LEU A 142 -0.37 -13.26 18.74
CA LEU A 142 0.39 -14.20 19.57
C LEU A 142 -0.17 -14.32 21.00
N LEU A 143 -0.75 -13.26 21.56
CA LEU A 143 -1.36 -13.25 22.89
C LEU A 143 -2.75 -13.93 22.89
N PHE A 144 -3.51 -13.81 21.80
CA PHE A 144 -4.82 -14.42 21.69
C PHE A 144 -4.78 -15.90 21.36
N ALA A 145 -3.75 -16.39 20.66
CA ALA A 145 -3.60 -17.81 20.33
C ALA A 145 -3.61 -18.77 21.57
N PRO A 146 -2.77 -18.58 22.61
CA PRO A 146 -2.81 -19.42 23.80
C PRO A 146 -4.07 -19.20 24.64
N ALA A 147 -4.63 -17.98 24.65
CA ALA A 147 -5.89 -17.70 25.33
C ALA A 147 -7.06 -18.47 24.70
N LEU A 148 -7.18 -18.46 23.36
CA LEU A 148 -8.15 -19.23 22.58
C LEU A 148 -7.98 -20.74 22.83
N LEU A 149 -6.73 -21.22 22.84
CA LEU A 149 -6.42 -22.62 23.13
C LEU A 149 -6.83 -23.01 24.56
N GLY A 150 -6.57 -22.14 25.54
CA GLY A 150 -6.99 -22.28 26.93
C GLY A 150 -8.51 -22.37 27.07
N PHE A 151 -9.25 -21.48 26.40
CA PHE A 151 -10.72 -21.52 26.38
C PHE A 151 -11.26 -22.81 25.74
N MET A 152 -10.63 -23.34 24.69
CA MET A 152 -10.99 -24.63 24.10
C MET A 152 -10.71 -25.81 25.04
N GLY A 153 -9.62 -25.76 25.80
CA GLY A 153 -9.30 -26.75 26.84
C GLY A 153 -10.33 -26.78 27.98
N LEU A 154 -10.75 -25.62 28.46
CA LEU A 154 -11.78 -25.48 29.50
C LEU A 154 -13.15 -26.01 29.05
N ARG A 155 -13.52 -25.79 27.78
CA ARG A 155 -14.74 -26.36 27.17
C ARG A 155 -14.74 -27.89 27.21
N ARG A 156 -13.58 -28.52 27.03
CA ARG A 156 -13.44 -29.98 27.01
C ARG A 156 -13.66 -30.58 28.40
N LYS A 157 -13.18 -29.92 29.46
CA LYS A 157 -13.44 -30.33 30.85
C LYS A 157 -14.90 -30.16 31.26
N ALA A 158 -15.56 -29.07 30.86
CA ALA A 158 -16.98 -28.84 31.15
C ALA A 158 -17.92 -29.89 30.54
N LYS A 159 -17.51 -30.57 29.45
CA LYS A 159 -18.28 -31.65 28.81
C LYS A 159 -18.09 -33.02 29.47
N GLN A 160 -17.01 -33.23 30.23
CA GLN A 160 -16.75 -34.49 30.92
C GLN A 160 -17.19 -34.49 32.39
N ALA A 161 -17.55 -33.32 32.93
CA ALA A 161 -18.07 -33.15 34.28
C ALA A 161 -19.60 -33.23 34.38
N GLY A 162 -20.29 -33.75 33.35
CA GLY A 162 -21.74 -33.88 33.28
C GLY A 162 -22.18 -35.18 32.65
#